data_AF-A0A642KX14-F1
#
_entry.id   AF-A0A642KX14-F1
#
_cell.length_a   1.000
_cell.length_b   1.000
_cell.length_c   1.000
_cell.angle_alpha   90.00
_cell.angle_beta   90.00
_cell.angle_gamma   90.00
#
_symmetry.space_group_name_H-M   'P 1'
#
loop_
_entity.id
_entity.type
_entity.pdbx_description
1 polymer ?
#
loop_
_entity_poly.entity_id
_entity_poly.type
_entity_poly.pdbx_seq_one_letter_code
_entity_poly.pdbx_strand_id
1 'polypeptide(L)'
;MKRRLRTLLLLLLIATRTLLAQNSHFASSSSPGSLSPDEETDFITTHFPLKQLCKWTPGMKFMFIPDSSDEFVPILCKCEDGKEVDNDLLKSKTLEYTGSEETVHETYIGKIYTSRFIFQCEDHKYYYEMKDVRLNDLCDQNPYASIPALVYLQDVNKAKELLIGKTLYTRTTIAKTDDANSYSGYREVNIAKGEPVKITTIDVGNKSFPVKITFIDRKGVSYYIDVAMSRTNSGMEPADFQAEKRINYFPNAFSFTNPDVKTRESIQSKYIGQSVYPQKTIRVKQTELLRYTPLHIKDVQPEKAGTSATLLLTDIQGNTYQVKVDLKYYPILKNEDFIEDLFGFSDIRKKYPNISESNWLMLAKGEVKSGMTTEECKLAIGEPIEIRVRTDSRFETWLYRGKILEFENGILLRAK
;
A
#
# COMPACT_ATOMS: atom_id res chain seq x y z
N MET A 1 -36.18 31.77 -21.09
CA MET A 1 -35.24 30.97 -20.26
C MET A 1 -34.51 29.85 -21.02
N LYS A 2 -35.16 29.02 -21.86
CA LYS A 2 -34.52 27.86 -22.52
C LYS A 2 -33.34 28.18 -23.47
N ARG A 3 -33.31 29.36 -24.10
CA ARG A 3 -32.24 29.76 -25.04
C ARG A 3 -30.93 30.11 -24.31
N ARG A 4 -31.01 30.85 -23.19
CA ARG A 4 -29.83 31.24 -22.39
C ARG A 4 -29.18 30.04 -21.67
N LEU A 5 -29.97 29.04 -21.28
CA LEU A 5 -29.45 27.81 -20.65
C LEU A 5 -28.69 26.92 -21.66
N ARG A 6 -29.14 26.85 -22.92
CA ARG A 6 -28.42 26.14 -23.99
C ARG A 6 -27.11 26.83 -24.37
N THR A 7 -27.06 28.16 -24.37
CA THR A 7 -25.82 28.91 -24.64
C THR A 7 -24.80 28.72 -23.52
N LEU A 8 -25.25 28.71 -22.26
CA LEU A 8 -24.39 28.44 -21.11
C LEU A 8 -23.84 27.00 -21.10
N LEU A 9 -24.67 26.02 -21.45
CA LEU A 9 -24.25 24.61 -21.54
C LEU A 9 -23.25 24.38 -22.68
N LEU A 10 -23.46 25.03 -23.83
CA LEU A 10 -22.53 24.97 -24.95
C LEU A 10 -21.19 25.63 -24.58
N LEU A 11 -21.22 26.80 -23.93
CA LEU A 11 -20.01 27.46 -23.42
C LEU A 11 -19.25 26.62 -22.38
N LEU A 12 -19.94 25.89 -21.49
CA LEU A 12 -19.31 24.99 -20.52
C LEU A 12 -18.68 23.74 -21.19
N LEU A 13 -19.35 23.13 -22.17
CA LEU A 13 -18.82 22.01 -22.97
C LEU A 13 -17.66 22.43 -23.89
N ILE A 14 -17.60 23.71 -24.24
CA ILE A 14 -16.57 24.34 -25.08
C ILE A 14 -15.36 24.77 -24.22
N ALA A 15 -15.56 25.14 -22.95
CA ALA A 15 -14.48 25.44 -22.00
C ALA A 15 -13.73 24.19 -21.53
N THR A 16 -14.44 23.06 -21.32
CA THR A 16 -13.81 21.79 -20.94
C THR A 16 -12.97 21.18 -22.07
N ARG A 17 -13.35 21.39 -23.34
CA ARG A 17 -12.57 20.91 -24.49
C ARG A 17 -11.28 21.68 -24.75
N THR A 18 -11.20 22.96 -24.42
CA THR A 18 -9.96 23.75 -24.56
C THR A 18 -8.88 23.36 -23.56
N LEU A 19 -9.25 22.90 -22.37
CA LEU A 19 -8.31 22.32 -21.40
C LEU A 19 -7.89 20.89 -21.78
N LEU A 20 -8.82 20.09 -22.32
CA LEU A 20 -8.54 18.71 -22.74
C LEU A 20 -7.69 18.59 -24.02
N ALA A 21 -7.74 19.58 -24.93
CA ALA A 21 -7.02 19.53 -26.21
C ALA A 21 -5.53 19.87 -26.12
N GLN A 22 -5.05 20.41 -24.99
CA GLN A 22 -3.65 20.83 -24.83
C GLN A 22 -2.78 19.79 -24.09
N ASN A 23 -3.39 18.80 -23.42
CA ASN A 23 -2.68 17.76 -22.68
C ASN A 23 -2.35 16.50 -23.52
N SER A 24 -2.78 16.42 -24.79
CA SER A 24 -2.71 15.19 -25.61
C SER A 24 -1.35 14.85 -26.21
N HIS A 25 -0.31 15.68 -26.02
CA HIS A 25 1.00 15.44 -26.63
C HIS A 25 1.97 14.60 -25.78
N PHE A 26 1.61 14.33 -24.52
CA PHE A 26 2.34 13.43 -23.63
C PHE A 26 1.64 12.07 -23.58
N ALA A 27 2.26 11.05 -24.16
CA ALA A 27 1.82 9.67 -23.99
C ALA A 27 2.12 9.22 -22.55
N SER A 28 1.12 8.66 -21.88
CA SER A 28 1.28 8.00 -20.57
C SER A 28 2.25 6.83 -20.72
N SER A 29 3.42 6.91 -20.10
CA SER A 29 4.36 5.79 -20.01
C SER A 29 4.38 5.22 -18.59
N SER A 30 4.11 3.92 -18.54
CA SER A 30 4.12 2.99 -17.40
C SER A 30 5.07 3.34 -16.24
N SER A 31 4.50 3.33 -15.03
CA SER A 31 5.25 3.29 -13.78
C SER A 31 6.17 2.05 -13.72
N PRO A 32 7.44 2.17 -13.30
CA PRO A 32 8.30 1.01 -13.12
C PRO A 32 7.97 0.26 -11.82
N GLY A 33 7.82 -1.06 -11.95
CA GLY A 33 8.34 -2.07 -11.00
C GLY A 33 7.63 -2.23 -9.66
N SER A 34 7.05 -3.42 -9.44
CA SER A 34 6.57 -3.90 -8.13
C SER A 34 7.66 -3.76 -7.05
N LEU A 35 7.32 -3.09 -5.95
CA LEU A 35 8.14 -2.97 -4.75
C LEU A 35 8.51 -4.38 -4.22
N SER A 36 9.78 -4.56 -3.84
CA SER A 36 10.23 -5.71 -3.05
C SER A 36 9.41 -5.81 -1.75
N PRO A 37 9.27 -7.01 -1.14
CA PRO A 37 8.66 -7.15 0.18
C PRO A 37 9.30 -6.16 1.17
N ASP A 38 8.48 -5.59 2.06
CA ASP A 38 9.00 -4.67 3.06
C ASP A 38 9.72 -5.41 4.19
N GLU A 39 10.75 -4.78 4.78
CA GLU A 39 11.61 -5.31 5.85
C GLU A 39 10.86 -6.08 6.95
N GLU A 40 9.67 -5.64 7.33
CA GLU A 40 8.83 -6.29 8.33
C GLU A 40 8.27 -7.64 7.84
N THR A 41 7.91 -7.74 6.57
CA THR A 41 7.51 -9.01 5.95
C THR A 41 8.69 -9.96 5.88
N ASP A 42 9.88 -9.46 5.52
CA ASP A 42 11.12 -10.27 5.51
C ASP A 42 11.50 -10.77 6.90
N PHE A 43 11.32 -9.93 7.94
CA PHE A 43 11.50 -10.34 9.33
C PHE A 43 10.59 -11.49 9.73
N ILE A 44 9.31 -11.45 9.34
CA ILE A 44 8.36 -12.53 9.61
C ILE A 44 8.73 -13.81 8.85
N THR A 45 8.97 -13.72 7.54
CA THR A 45 9.27 -14.91 6.74
C THR A 45 10.58 -15.57 7.16
N THR A 46 11.56 -14.78 7.61
CA THR A 46 12.87 -15.29 8.05
C THR A 46 12.83 -15.94 9.43
N HIS A 47 12.15 -15.30 10.40
CA HIS A 47 12.25 -15.72 11.81
C HIS A 47 11.04 -16.50 12.31
N PHE A 48 9.91 -16.42 11.62
CA PHE A 48 8.63 -17.00 12.04
C PHE A 48 7.98 -17.80 10.89
N PRO A 49 8.61 -18.89 10.42
CA PRO A 49 8.03 -19.71 9.36
C PRO A 49 6.76 -20.42 9.83
N LEU A 50 5.70 -20.37 9.00
CA LEU A 50 4.46 -21.10 9.23
C LEU A 50 4.72 -22.62 9.30
N LYS A 51 4.19 -23.28 10.33
CA LYS A 51 4.17 -24.74 10.44
C LYS A 51 2.73 -25.24 10.33
N GLN A 52 2.41 -25.84 9.19
CA GLN A 52 1.12 -26.48 8.95
C GLN A 52 0.91 -27.65 9.91
N LEU A 53 -0.35 -27.89 10.31
CA LEU A 53 -0.71 -28.89 11.32
C LEU A 53 -0.19 -30.30 10.99
N CYS A 54 -0.30 -30.75 9.74
CA CYS A 54 0.22 -32.07 9.33
C CYS A 54 1.76 -32.18 9.32
N LYS A 55 2.47 -31.06 9.44
CA LYS A 55 3.95 -30.98 9.47
C LYS A 55 4.50 -30.70 10.87
N TRP A 56 3.66 -30.76 11.90
CA TRP A 56 4.12 -30.61 13.28
C TRP A 56 5.05 -31.74 13.68
N THR A 57 6.10 -31.40 14.43
CA THR A 57 7.13 -32.34 14.87
C THR A 57 7.10 -32.47 16.39
N PRO A 58 7.38 -33.66 16.95
CA PRO A 58 7.45 -33.83 18.40
C PRO A 58 8.36 -32.79 19.08
N GLY A 59 7.96 -32.34 20.27
CA GLY A 59 8.64 -31.30 21.04
C GLY A 59 8.14 -29.87 20.79
N MET A 60 7.23 -29.65 19.83
CA MET A 60 6.54 -28.37 19.69
C MET A 60 5.67 -28.09 20.92
N LYS A 61 5.79 -26.88 21.48
CA LYS A 61 5.10 -26.49 22.72
C LYS A 61 4.03 -25.45 22.47
N PHE A 62 2.90 -25.65 23.14
CA PHE A 62 1.73 -24.79 23.06
C PHE A 62 1.25 -24.46 24.47
N MET A 63 0.74 -23.25 24.68
CA MET A 63 -0.01 -22.93 25.88
C MET A 63 -1.49 -23.11 25.60
N PHE A 64 -2.22 -23.75 26.50
CA PHE A 64 -3.66 -23.94 26.38
C PHE A 64 -4.40 -22.72 26.93
N ILE A 65 -4.97 -21.92 26.05
CA ILE A 65 -5.73 -20.70 26.38
C ILE A 65 -7.07 -20.79 25.63
N PRO A 66 -8.12 -21.32 26.27
CA PRO A 66 -9.46 -21.34 25.68
C PRO A 66 -10.02 -19.93 25.58
N ASP A 67 -10.59 -19.59 24.43
CA ASP A 67 -11.33 -18.34 24.22
C ASP A 67 -12.79 -18.52 24.70
N SER A 68 -13.59 -17.44 24.72
CA SER A 68 -14.97 -17.51 25.20
C SER A 68 -15.87 -18.47 24.40
N SER A 69 -15.51 -18.78 23.15
CA SER A 69 -16.19 -19.81 22.34
C SER A 69 -15.90 -21.24 22.80
N ASP A 70 -14.78 -21.42 23.50
CA ASP A 70 -14.19 -22.71 23.84
C ASP A 70 -14.50 -23.12 25.29
N GLU A 71 -15.10 -22.23 26.09
CA GLU A 71 -15.29 -22.41 27.53
C GLU A 71 -16.22 -23.59 27.88
N PHE A 72 -17.14 -23.95 26.97
CA PHE A 72 -18.20 -24.94 27.23
C PHE A 72 -18.07 -26.26 26.46
N VAL A 73 -17.10 -26.39 25.55
CA VAL A 73 -16.91 -27.59 24.74
C VAL A 73 -15.53 -28.18 25.03
N PRO A 74 -15.45 -29.37 25.63
CA PRO A 74 -14.17 -30.04 25.85
C PRO A 74 -13.40 -30.19 24.54
N ILE A 75 -12.16 -29.69 24.52
CA ILE A 75 -11.33 -29.73 23.31
C ILE A 75 -10.52 -31.03 23.26
N LEU A 76 -10.00 -31.48 24.41
CA LEU A 76 -9.09 -32.61 24.49
C LEU A 76 -9.72 -33.77 25.25
N CYS A 77 -9.35 -34.99 24.85
CA CYS A 77 -9.63 -36.21 25.59
C CYS A 77 -8.35 -36.75 26.23
N LYS A 78 -8.46 -37.46 27.35
CA LYS A 78 -7.36 -38.24 27.92
C LYS A 78 -7.10 -39.49 27.11
N CYS A 79 -5.83 -39.78 26.86
CA CYS A 79 -5.44 -41.01 26.17
C CYS A 79 -5.70 -42.27 27.01
N GLU A 80 -5.65 -42.19 28.35
CA GLU A 80 -5.75 -43.38 29.20
C GLU A 80 -7.15 -44.01 29.20
N ASP A 81 -8.20 -43.18 29.25
CA ASP A 81 -9.59 -43.64 29.37
C ASP A 81 -10.53 -43.09 28.28
N GLY A 82 -10.01 -42.27 27.36
CA GLY A 82 -10.77 -41.67 26.26
C GLY A 82 -11.77 -40.59 26.69
N LYS A 83 -11.76 -40.17 27.96
CA LYS A 83 -12.74 -39.20 28.48
C LYS A 83 -12.35 -37.78 28.13
N GLU A 84 -13.38 -36.98 27.84
CA GLU A 84 -13.28 -35.54 27.68
C GLU A 84 -12.71 -34.87 28.94
N VAL A 85 -11.92 -33.82 28.73
CA VAL A 85 -11.23 -33.08 29.79
C VAL A 85 -11.81 -31.70 29.90
N ASP A 86 -12.11 -31.30 31.14
CA ASP A 86 -12.48 -29.93 31.44
C ASP A 86 -11.34 -28.97 31.06
N ASN A 87 -11.65 -28.00 30.20
CA ASN A 87 -10.69 -27.04 29.66
C ASN A 87 -10.04 -26.21 30.78
N ASP A 88 -10.72 -25.97 31.90
CA ASP A 88 -10.18 -25.22 33.04
C ASP A 88 -9.01 -25.95 33.72
N LEU A 89 -8.96 -27.28 33.67
CA LEU A 89 -7.86 -28.07 34.24
C LEU A 89 -6.55 -27.93 33.44
N LEU A 90 -6.66 -27.54 32.16
CA LEU A 90 -5.54 -27.35 31.27
C LEU A 90 -5.22 -25.88 31.02
N LYS A 91 -6.07 -24.95 31.44
CA LYS A 91 -5.91 -23.50 31.24
C LYS A 91 -4.54 -23.02 31.72
N SER A 92 -3.86 -22.29 30.84
CA SER A 92 -2.50 -21.77 31.00
C SER A 92 -1.39 -22.82 31.17
N LYS A 93 -1.69 -24.12 31.06
CA LYS A 93 -0.67 -25.17 31.06
C LYS A 93 0.01 -25.27 29.71
N THR A 94 1.24 -25.78 29.74
CA THR A 94 2.01 -26.08 28.52
C THR A 94 1.74 -27.52 28.08
N LEU A 95 1.30 -27.65 26.83
CA LEU A 95 1.13 -28.91 26.11
C LEU A 95 2.31 -29.09 25.16
N GLU A 96 3.00 -30.21 25.27
CA GLU A 96 4.06 -30.60 24.36
C GLU A 96 3.52 -31.63 23.36
N TYR A 97 3.50 -31.28 22.08
CA TYR A 97 3.08 -32.20 21.03
C TYR A 97 4.07 -33.37 20.92
N THR A 98 3.57 -34.60 21.01
CA THR A 98 4.39 -35.82 20.98
C THR A 98 4.30 -36.59 19.67
N GLY A 99 3.30 -36.31 18.84
CA GLY A 99 3.08 -37.01 17.57
C GLY A 99 1.60 -37.09 17.22
N SER A 100 1.31 -37.73 16.09
CA SER A 100 -0.06 -38.01 15.64
C SER A 100 -0.25 -39.49 15.39
N GLU A 101 -1.49 -39.95 15.53
CA GLU A 101 -1.91 -41.31 15.18
C GLU A 101 -3.18 -41.26 14.30
N GLU A 102 -3.39 -42.30 13.49
CA GLU A 102 -4.60 -42.45 12.70
C GLU A 102 -5.42 -43.62 13.25
N THR A 103 -6.70 -43.39 13.51
CA THR A 103 -7.66 -44.44 13.84
C THR A 103 -8.58 -44.69 12.65
N VAL A 104 -9.01 -45.94 12.50
CA VAL A 104 -9.89 -46.38 11.41
C VAL A 104 -11.15 -46.97 12.00
N HIS A 105 -12.30 -46.47 11.55
CA HIS A 105 -13.61 -46.97 11.94
C HIS A 105 -14.34 -47.50 10.70
N GLU A 106 -14.75 -48.77 10.72
CA GLU A 106 -15.56 -49.36 9.66
C GLU A 106 -17.02 -48.99 9.85
N THR A 107 -17.63 -48.42 8.81
CA THR A 107 -19.05 -48.05 8.79
C THR A 107 -19.75 -48.66 7.58
N TYR A 108 -21.08 -48.59 7.54
CA TYR A 108 -21.89 -49.09 6.43
C TYR A 108 -21.63 -48.35 5.09
N ILE A 109 -20.99 -47.17 5.12
CA ILE A 109 -20.59 -46.38 3.95
C ILE A 109 -19.10 -46.49 3.61
N GLY A 110 -18.32 -47.27 4.37
CA GLY A 110 -16.88 -47.48 4.14
C GLY A 110 -16.01 -47.21 5.36
N LYS A 111 -14.69 -47.15 5.13
CA LYS A 111 -13.69 -46.86 6.17
C LYS A 111 -13.58 -45.36 6.39
N ILE A 112 -13.87 -44.91 7.61
CA ILE A 112 -13.64 -43.55 8.07
C ILE A 112 -12.27 -43.50 8.75
N TYR A 113 -11.46 -42.53 8.35
CA TYR A 113 -10.14 -42.25 8.94
C TYR A 113 -10.26 -41.04 9.84
N THR A 114 -9.63 -41.10 11.00
CA THR A 114 -9.63 -40.04 11.99
C THR A 114 -8.20 -39.81 12.46
N SER A 115 -7.77 -38.55 12.43
CA SER A 115 -6.42 -38.17 12.85
C SER A 115 -6.45 -37.64 14.28
N ARG A 116 -5.59 -38.17 15.15
CA ARG A 116 -5.44 -37.72 16.52
C ARG A 116 -4.09 -37.07 16.72
N PHE A 117 -4.09 -35.89 17.33
CA PHE A 117 -2.88 -35.14 17.68
C PHE A 117 -2.63 -35.28 19.16
N ILE A 118 -1.48 -35.85 19.53
CA ILE A 118 -1.18 -36.28 20.90
C ILE A 118 -0.29 -35.23 21.57
N PHE A 119 -0.64 -34.89 22.81
CA PHE A 119 0.06 -33.92 23.64
C PHE A 119 0.38 -34.51 25.01
N GLN A 120 1.60 -34.28 25.48
CA GLN A 120 1.99 -34.49 26.87
C GLN A 120 1.74 -33.21 27.66
N CYS A 121 1.08 -33.31 28.80
CA CYS A 121 1.02 -32.23 29.79
C CYS A 121 1.12 -32.83 31.19
N GLU A 122 2.13 -32.40 31.95
CA GLU A 122 2.45 -32.97 33.26
C GLU A 122 2.62 -34.50 33.13
N ASP A 123 1.90 -35.29 33.94
CA ASP A 123 2.00 -36.75 33.96
C ASP A 123 1.05 -37.48 32.99
N HIS A 124 0.23 -36.75 32.22
CA HIS A 124 -0.85 -37.33 31.40
C HIS A 124 -0.67 -37.04 29.90
N LYS A 125 -1.24 -37.94 29.09
CA LYS A 125 -1.35 -37.75 27.64
C LYS A 125 -2.77 -37.40 27.25
N TYR A 126 -2.88 -36.42 26.36
CA TYR A 126 -4.14 -35.92 25.83
C TYR A 126 -4.12 -35.99 24.31
N TYR A 127 -5.30 -36.07 23.69
CA TYR A 127 -5.42 -36.00 22.24
C TYR A 127 -6.54 -35.07 21.79
N TYR A 128 -6.31 -34.40 20.65
CA TYR A 128 -7.34 -33.73 19.86
C TYR A 128 -7.71 -34.61 18.67
N GLU A 129 -8.99 -34.77 18.37
CA GLU A 129 -9.49 -35.64 17.31
C GLU A 129 -10.06 -34.84 16.13
N MET A 130 -9.52 -35.07 14.93
CA MET A 130 -10.08 -34.58 13.67
C MET A 130 -10.73 -35.73 12.91
N LYS A 131 -12.07 -35.77 12.95
CA LYS A 131 -12.88 -36.81 12.30
C LYS A 131 -12.90 -36.64 10.80
N ASP A 132 -13.05 -37.75 10.09
CA ASP A 132 -13.16 -37.82 8.62
C ASP A 132 -11.97 -37.21 7.85
N VAL A 133 -10.78 -37.15 8.48
CA VAL A 133 -9.58 -36.57 7.88
C VAL A 133 -8.37 -37.46 8.14
N ARG A 134 -7.62 -37.76 7.08
CA ARG A 134 -6.28 -38.38 7.16
C ARG A 134 -5.21 -37.32 7.36
N LEU A 135 -4.17 -37.67 8.09
CA LEU A 135 -3.12 -36.73 8.44
C LEU A 135 -2.39 -36.22 7.19
N ASN A 136 -2.11 -37.11 6.25
CA ASN A 136 -1.42 -36.78 5.01
C ASN A 136 -2.25 -35.87 4.08
N ASP A 137 -3.58 -36.00 4.13
CA ASP A 137 -4.48 -35.21 3.27
C ASP A 137 -4.75 -33.82 3.86
N LEU A 138 -4.51 -33.63 5.16
CA LEU A 138 -4.87 -32.41 5.90
C LEU A 138 -4.20 -31.16 5.33
N CYS A 139 -2.91 -31.21 4.98
CA CYS A 139 -2.22 -30.02 4.46
C CYS A 139 -2.67 -29.61 3.07
N ASP A 140 -3.17 -30.55 2.25
CA ASP A 140 -3.65 -30.25 0.90
C ASP A 140 -5.11 -29.78 0.92
N GLN A 141 -5.95 -30.39 1.78
CA GLN A 141 -7.37 -30.06 1.90
C GLN A 141 -7.61 -28.81 2.76
N ASN A 142 -6.85 -28.65 3.83
CA ASN A 142 -6.98 -27.53 4.78
C ASN A 142 -5.60 -27.08 5.30
N PRO A 143 -4.82 -26.37 4.46
CA PRO A 143 -3.46 -25.92 4.81
C PRO A 143 -3.38 -25.04 6.06
N TYR A 144 -4.51 -24.47 6.50
CA TYR A 144 -4.62 -23.59 7.68
C TYR A 144 -5.43 -24.24 8.81
N ALA A 145 -5.57 -25.58 8.80
CA ALA A 145 -6.15 -26.31 9.89
C ALA A 145 -5.51 -25.93 11.23
N SER A 146 -6.35 -25.82 12.27
CA SER A 146 -5.93 -25.42 13.60
C SER A 146 -6.67 -26.20 14.67
N ILE A 147 -6.02 -26.35 15.82
CA ILE A 147 -6.59 -26.92 17.03
C ILE A 147 -7.04 -25.74 17.93
N PRO A 148 -8.29 -25.72 18.43
CA PRO A 148 -8.77 -24.72 19.37
C PRO A 148 -7.87 -24.56 20.61
N ALA A 149 -7.94 -23.40 21.26
CA ALA A 149 -7.18 -23.04 22.47
C ALA A 149 -5.64 -23.16 22.45
N LEU A 150 -4.98 -23.62 21.39
CA LEU A 150 -3.51 -23.78 21.40
C LEU A 150 -2.77 -22.53 20.91
N VAL A 151 -1.99 -21.91 21.80
CA VAL A 151 -1.10 -20.78 21.47
C VAL A 151 0.32 -21.28 21.28
N TYR A 152 0.90 -21.08 20.09
CA TYR A 152 2.22 -21.61 19.76
C TYR A 152 3.36 -20.84 20.48
N LEU A 153 4.03 -21.50 21.43
CA LEU A 153 4.98 -20.83 22.33
C LEU A 153 6.31 -20.45 21.67
N GLN A 154 6.70 -21.11 20.57
CA GLN A 154 7.93 -20.75 19.87
C GLN A 154 7.86 -19.34 19.28
N ASP A 155 6.68 -18.90 18.81
CA ASP A 155 6.48 -17.53 18.33
C ASP A 155 6.70 -16.52 19.46
N VAL A 156 6.15 -16.80 20.65
CA VAL A 156 6.33 -15.95 21.85
C VAL A 156 7.80 -15.90 22.27
N ASN A 157 8.46 -17.06 22.36
CA ASN A 157 9.84 -17.15 22.78
C ASN A 157 10.80 -16.48 21.78
N LYS A 158 10.56 -16.65 20.47
CA LYS A 158 11.39 -16.02 19.46
C LYS A 158 11.16 -14.50 19.40
N ALA A 159 9.92 -14.05 19.61
CA ALA A 159 9.62 -12.63 19.73
C ALA A 159 10.28 -11.99 20.97
N LYS A 160 10.31 -12.69 22.12
CA LYS A 160 11.06 -12.26 23.32
C LYS A 160 12.52 -11.99 23.00
N GLU A 161 13.18 -12.93 22.31
CA GLU A 161 14.59 -12.83 21.92
C GLU A 161 14.85 -11.64 20.99
N LEU A 162 13.99 -11.42 20.00
CA LEU A 162 14.24 -10.47 18.91
C LEU A 162 13.76 -9.04 19.19
N LEU A 163 12.69 -8.87 19.97
CA LEU A 163 11.96 -7.60 20.06
C LEU A 163 12.10 -6.87 21.39
N ILE A 164 12.31 -7.56 22.52
CA ILE A 164 12.39 -6.89 23.83
C ILE A 164 13.53 -5.86 23.84
N GLY A 165 13.21 -4.65 24.30
CA GLY A 165 14.17 -3.53 24.37
C GLY A 165 14.40 -2.81 23.04
N LYS A 166 13.90 -3.32 21.91
CA LYS A 166 13.97 -2.63 20.62
C LYS A 166 13.03 -1.43 20.61
N THR A 167 13.43 -0.41 19.83
CA THR A 167 12.56 0.69 19.45
C THR A 167 11.97 0.38 18.08
N LEU A 168 10.64 0.34 17.99
CA LEU A 168 9.88 0.18 16.75
C LEU A 168 9.04 1.44 16.51
N TYR A 169 8.44 1.55 15.33
CA TYR A 169 7.52 2.63 14.98
C TYR A 169 6.12 2.07 14.78
N THR A 170 5.11 2.74 15.29
CA THR A 170 3.70 2.33 15.14
C THR A 170 3.24 2.48 13.68
N ARG A 171 2.61 1.45 13.12
CA ARG A 171 1.90 1.51 11.83
C ARG A 171 0.38 1.60 11.98
N THR A 172 -0.11 1.20 13.16
CA THR A 172 -1.51 1.32 13.59
C THR A 172 -1.78 2.63 14.33
N THR A 173 -3.05 3.02 14.40
CA THR A 173 -3.55 4.13 15.22
C THR A 173 -4.34 3.67 16.44
N ILE A 174 -4.44 2.36 16.67
CA ILE A 174 -5.20 1.75 17.77
C ILE A 174 -4.30 0.76 18.50
N ALA A 175 -4.33 0.80 19.83
CA ALA A 175 -3.74 -0.19 20.73
C ALA A 175 -4.65 -0.44 21.94
N LYS A 176 -4.28 -1.37 22.80
CA LYS A 176 -5.04 -1.72 24.00
C LYS A 176 -4.32 -1.26 25.27
N THR A 177 -5.09 -0.97 26.31
CA THR A 177 -4.60 -0.85 27.68
C THR A 177 -5.45 -1.74 28.58
N ASP A 178 -4.84 -2.43 29.54
CA ASP A 178 -5.58 -3.27 30.49
C ASP A 178 -6.61 -2.41 31.25
N ASP A 179 -7.83 -2.91 31.38
CA ASP A 179 -8.93 -2.25 32.07
C ASP A 179 -9.80 -3.29 32.77
N ALA A 180 -9.59 -3.43 34.09
CA ALA A 180 -10.31 -4.39 34.92
C ALA A 180 -11.82 -4.14 35.00
N ASN A 181 -12.29 -2.95 34.61
CA ASN A 181 -13.72 -2.62 34.61
C ASN A 181 -14.40 -2.92 33.26
N SER A 182 -13.63 -3.28 32.24
CA SER A 182 -14.16 -3.69 30.94
C SER A 182 -14.50 -5.17 30.94
N TYR A 183 -15.62 -5.54 30.30
CA TYR A 183 -15.99 -6.94 30.09
C TYR A 183 -14.89 -7.74 29.37
N SER A 184 -14.17 -7.11 28.45
CA SER A 184 -13.07 -7.74 27.71
C SER A 184 -11.73 -7.72 28.46
N GLY A 185 -11.67 -7.11 29.66
CA GLY A 185 -10.44 -6.90 30.42
C GLY A 185 -9.49 -5.83 29.86
N TYR A 186 -9.91 -5.14 28.79
CA TYR A 186 -9.14 -4.05 28.18
C TYR A 186 -10.03 -2.98 27.56
N ARG A 187 -9.43 -1.83 27.27
CA ARG A 187 -10.02 -0.78 26.43
C ARG A 187 -9.11 -0.47 25.25
N GLU A 188 -9.72 -0.12 24.13
CA GLU A 188 -8.99 0.38 22.96
C GLU A 188 -8.72 1.87 23.10
N VAL A 189 -7.51 2.28 22.72
CA VAL A 189 -7.05 3.66 22.79
C VAL A 189 -6.39 4.07 21.47
N ASN A 190 -6.60 5.33 21.09
CA ASN A 190 -5.96 5.90 19.92
C ASN A 190 -4.49 6.23 20.23
N ILE A 191 -3.59 5.78 19.35
CA ILE A 191 -2.18 6.11 19.35
C ILE A 191 -1.80 6.78 18.03
N ALA A 192 -0.76 7.61 18.04
CA ALA A 192 -0.29 8.23 16.81
C ALA A 192 0.49 7.22 15.95
N LYS A 193 0.28 7.28 14.63
CA LYS A 193 1.02 6.49 13.65
C LYS A 193 2.42 7.11 13.44
N GLY A 194 3.42 6.27 13.26
CA GLY A 194 4.81 6.67 13.07
C GLY A 194 5.52 7.09 14.37
N GLU A 195 4.88 6.89 15.53
CA GLU A 195 5.51 7.17 16.81
C GLU A 195 6.52 6.08 17.16
N PRO A 196 7.75 6.45 17.59
CA PRO A 196 8.68 5.48 18.12
C PRO A 196 8.22 5.02 19.50
N VAL A 197 8.18 3.71 19.67
CA VAL A 197 7.78 3.02 20.89
C VAL A 197 8.84 2.01 21.27
N LYS A 198 9.09 1.86 22.57
CA LYS A 198 10.03 0.87 23.09
C LYS A 198 9.27 -0.37 23.54
N ILE A 199 9.64 -1.53 23.01
CA ILE A 199 9.05 -2.81 23.43
C ILE A 199 9.58 -3.15 24.82
N THR A 200 8.68 -3.36 25.77
CA THR A 200 9.01 -3.61 27.18
C THR A 200 8.86 -5.08 27.55
N THR A 201 7.75 -5.71 27.19
CA THR A 201 7.49 -7.12 27.45
C THR A 201 6.88 -7.79 26.23
N ILE A 202 7.07 -9.10 26.16
CA ILE A 202 6.42 -9.98 25.20
C ILE A 202 5.80 -11.10 26.02
N ASP A 203 4.49 -11.24 25.94
CA ASP A 203 3.69 -12.17 26.71
C ASP A 203 2.85 -13.06 25.79
N VAL A 204 2.18 -14.05 26.36
CA VAL A 204 1.31 -14.95 25.60
C VAL A 204 0.00 -14.20 25.31
N GLY A 205 -0.37 -14.14 24.02
CA GLY A 205 -1.65 -13.59 23.56
C GLY A 205 -2.74 -14.66 23.52
N ASN A 206 -3.45 -14.75 22.40
CA ASN A 206 -4.49 -15.75 22.17
C ASN A 206 -4.16 -16.65 20.98
N LYS A 207 -5.01 -17.63 20.67
CA LYS A 207 -4.79 -18.59 19.58
C LYS A 207 -4.55 -17.89 18.24
N SER A 208 -5.38 -16.91 17.90
CA SER A 208 -5.28 -16.18 16.63
C SER A 208 -4.06 -15.27 16.59
N PHE A 209 -3.73 -14.63 17.71
CA PHE A 209 -2.69 -13.62 17.84
C PHE A 209 -1.75 -13.99 19.01
N PRO A 210 -0.82 -14.95 18.81
CA PRO A 210 -0.07 -15.60 19.88
C PRO A 210 0.85 -14.67 20.69
N VAL A 211 1.28 -13.54 20.12
CA VAL A 211 2.28 -12.67 20.75
C VAL A 211 1.64 -11.38 21.24
N LYS A 212 1.50 -11.22 22.56
CA LYS A 212 1.12 -9.96 23.21
C LYS A 212 2.36 -9.08 23.33
N ILE A 213 2.43 -8.01 22.54
CA ILE A 213 3.55 -7.05 22.55
C ILE A 213 3.15 -5.85 23.40
N THR A 214 3.81 -5.68 24.54
CA THR A 214 3.67 -4.49 25.39
C THR A 214 4.77 -3.49 25.09
N PHE A 215 4.41 -2.23 24.96
CA PHE A 215 5.34 -1.15 24.62
C PHE A 215 5.00 0.15 25.34
N ILE A 216 5.99 1.05 25.43
CA ILE A 216 5.82 2.39 25.97
C ILE A 216 6.08 3.45 24.91
N ASP A 217 5.28 4.50 24.92
CA ASP A 217 5.53 5.70 24.11
C ASP A 217 6.59 6.61 24.75
N ARG A 218 6.91 7.73 24.09
CA ARG A 218 7.86 8.74 24.59
C ARG A 218 7.44 9.39 25.92
N LYS A 219 6.15 9.35 26.25
CA LYS A 219 5.61 9.88 27.50
C LYS A 219 5.62 8.83 28.63
N GLY A 220 6.07 7.60 28.34
CA GLY A 220 6.09 6.49 29.28
C GLY A 220 4.74 5.82 29.48
N VAL A 221 3.74 6.12 28.65
CA VAL A 221 2.44 5.45 28.73
C VAL A 221 2.56 4.08 28.10
N SER A 222 2.05 3.05 28.79
CA SER A 222 2.11 1.66 28.35
C SER A 222 0.86 1.25 27.59
N TYR A 223 1.07 0.50 26.51
CA TYR A 223 0.04 -0.07 25.66
C TYR A 223 0.44 -1.49 25.27
N TYR A 224 -0.50 -2.25 24.72
CA TYR A 224 -0.19 -3.53 24.10
C TYR A 224 -1.03 -3.81 22.84
N ILE A 225 -0.50 -4.69 21.99
CA ILE A 225 -1.21 -5.26 20.83
C ILE A 225 -0.89 -6.76 20.76
N ASP A 226 -1.92 -7.57 20.55
CA ASP A 226 -1.77 -9.00 20.26
C ASP A 226 -1.60 -9.18 18.75
N VAL A 227 -0.50 -9.80 18.32
CA VAL A 227 -0.18 -9.99 16.90
C VAL A 227 0.07 -11.45 16.53
N ALA A 228 -0.29 -11.79 15.30
CA ALA A 228 0.17 -12.98 14.61
C ALA A 228 1.58 -12.76 14.06
N MET A 229 2.43 -13.79 14.25
CA MET A 229 3.77 -13.89 13.68
C MET A 229 3.79 -14.97 12.59
N SER A 230 4.06 -16.23 12.94
CA SER A 230 4.15 -17.33 11.97
C SER A 230 2.80 -17.77 11.42
N ARG A 231 1.72 -17.43 12.14
CA ARG A 231 0.35 -17.91 11.92
C ARG A 231 0.17 -19.40 12.18
N THR A 232 1.18 -20.08 12.73
CA THR A 232 1.09 -21.48 13.17
C THR A 232 -0.05 -21.64 14.17
N ASN A 233 -0.98 -22.56 13.88
CA ASN A 233 -2.21 -22.82 14.65
C ASN A 233 -3.23 -21.66 14.73
N SER A 234 -3.02 -20.55 14.03
CA SER A 234 -3.93 -19.40 14.11
C SER A 234 -5.23 -19.58 13.34
N GLY A 235 -5.26 -20.49 12.36
CA GLY A 235 -6.37 -20.67 11.44
C GLY A 235 -6.51 -19.59 10.37
N MET A 236 -5.48 -18.74 10.20
CA MET A 236 -5.56 -17.55 9.33
C MET A 236 -4.53 -17.51 8.21
N GLU A 237 -4.96 -16.95 7.09
CA GLU A 237 -4.19 -16.63 5.90
C GLU A 237 -3.71 -15.18 5.93
N PRO A 238 -2.72 -14.79 5.09
CA PRO A 238 -2.32 -13.39 4.99
C PRO A 238 -3.48 -12.46 4.57
N ALA A 239 -4.43 -12.98 3.79
CA ALA A 239 -5.61 -12.25 3.33
C ALA A 239 -6.61 -11.94 4.45
N ASP A 240 -6.59 -12.67 5.58
CA ASP A 240 -7.52 -12.48 6.69
C ASP A 240 -7.19 -11.24 7.54
N PHE A 241 -5.98 -10.69 7.41
CA PHE A 241 -5.54 -9.49 8.13
C PHE A 241 -6.02 -8.21 7.47
N GLN A 242 -7.34 -8.11 7.34
CA GLN A 242 -8.07 -6.96 6.80
C GLN A 242 -9.06 -6.42 7.86
N ALA A 243 -9.65 -5.26 7.56
CA ALA A 243 -10.62 -4.60 8.44
C ALA A 243 -10.14 -4.55 9.90
N GLU A 244 -10.91 -5.11 10.83
CA GLU A 244 -10.65 -5.10 12.27
C GLU A 244 -9.38 -5.90 12.64
N LYS A 245 -9.09 -7.00 11.93
CA LYS A 245 -7.92 -7.85 12.20
C LYS A 245 -6.63 -7.30 11.61
N ARG A 246 -6.69 -6.23 10.82
CA ARG A 246 -5.53 -5.67 10.13
C ARG A 246 -4.39 -5.35 11.09
N ILE A 247 -4.71 -4.82 12.26
CA ILE A 247 -3.71 -4.40 13.26
C ILE A 247 -3.08 -5.59 14.00
N ASN A 248 -3.64 -6.79 13.88
CA ASN A 248 -3.19 -7.99 14.58
C ASN A 248 -2.19 -8.81 13.76
N TYR A 249 -1.56 -8.21 12.75
CA TYR A 249 -0.41 -8.78 12.05
C TYR A 249 0.81 -7.89 12.28
N PHE A 250 1.94 -8.47 12.66
CA PHE A 250 3.11 -7.69 13.05
C PHE A 250 3.56 -6.66 11.98
N PRO A 251 3.68 -7.00 10.69
CA PRO A 251 4.01 -6.03 9.63
C PRO A 251 3.01 -4.89 9.44
N ASN A 252 1.76 -5.06 9.89
CA ASN A 252 0.73 -4.02 9.86
C ASN A 252 0.72 -3.16 11.14
N ALA A 253 1.23 -3.71 12.25
CA ALA A 253 1.21 -3.06 13.56
C ALA A 253 2.45 -2.20 13.81
N PHE A 254 3.63 -2.70 13.42
CA PHE A 254 4.92 -2.10 13.72
C PHE A 254 5.83 -1.99 12.50
N SER A 255 6.82 -1.12 12.58
CA SER A 255 7.88 -0.94 11.60
C SER A 255 9.23 -0.85 12.30
N PHE A 256 10.29 -1.42 11.70
CA PHE A 256 11.65 -1.26 12.21
C PHE A 256 12.23 0.12 11.87
N THR A 257 11.76 0.72 10.78
CA THR A 257 12.13 2.05 10.32
C THR A 257 10.96 3.01 10.44
N ASN A 258 11.23 4.32 10.52
CA ASN A 258 10.16 5.30 10.56
C ASN A 258 9.38 5.25 9.23
N PRO A 259 8.06 4.97 9.23
CA PRO A 259 7.25 4.88 8.02
C PRO A 259 7.30 6.16 7.16
N ASP A 260 7.44 7.33 7.79
CA ASP A 260 7.51 8.61 7.09
C ASP A 260 8.86 8.78 6.38
N VAL A 261 9.94 8.27 6.97
CA VAL A 261 11.28 8.31 6.37
C VAL A 261 11.32 7.39 5.14
N LYS A 262 10.83 6.16 5.26
CA LYS A 262 10.76 5.21 4.14
C LYS A 262 9.89 5.74 2.99
N THR A 263 8.76 6.36 3.32
CA THR A 263 7.88 7.01 2.33
C THR A 263 8.61 8.17 1.63
N ARG A 264 9.30 9.02 2.40
CA ARG A 264 10.08 10.14 1.86
C ARG A 264 11.20 9.67 0.94
N GLU A 265 11.99 8.67 1.34
CA GLU A 265 13.08 8.10 0.54
C GLU A 265 12.58 7.47 -0.76
N SER A 266 11.44 6.77 -0.72
CA SER A 266 10.79 6.22 -1.92
C SER A 266 10.36 7.32 -2.89
N ILE A 267 9.69 8.37 -2.39
CA ILE A 267 9.28 9.52 -3.21
C ILE A 267 10.50 10.23 -3.79
N GLN A 268 11.51 10.50 -2.97
CA GLN A 268 12.74 11.16 -3.40
C GLN A 268 13.44 10.34 -4.49
N SER A 269 13.57 9.02 -4.32
CA SER A 269 14.18 8.12 -5.31
C SER A 269 13.41 8.09 -6.64
N LYS A 270 12.09 8.25 -6.60
CA LYS A 270 11.25 8.28 -7.81
C LYS A 270 11.44 9.56 -8.62
N TYR A 271 11.63 10.71 -7.98
CA TYR A 271 11.53 12.02 -8.64
C TYR A 271 12.85 12.79 -8.74
N ILE A 272 13.76 12.68 -7.77
CA ILE A 272 15.03 13.43 -7.80
C ILE A 272 15.86 13.00 -9.02
N GLY A 273 16.44 13.99 -9.70
CA GLY A 273 17.23 13.79 -10.91
C GLY A 273 16.42 13.70 -12.20
N GLN A 274 15.09 13.58 -12.13
CA GLN A 274 14.27 13.58 -13.34
C GLN A 274 14.25 14.97 -14.01
N SER A 275 14.36 14.96 -15.34
CA SER A 275 14.10 16.14 -16.17
C SER A 275 12.59 16.30 -16.34
N VAL A 276 12.09 17.51 -16.09
CA VAL A 276 10.68 17.83 -16.18
C VAL A 276 10.44 19.10 -16.99
N TYR A 277 9.29 19.15 -17.67
CA TYR A 277 8.90 20.24 -18.55
C TYR A 277 7.49 20.70 -18.18
N PRO A 278 7.28 21.97 -17.78
CA PRO A 278 5.94 22.47 -17.50
C PRO A 278 5.02 22.29 -18.72
N GLN A 279 3.85 21.69 -18.51
CA GLN A 279 2.83 21.52 -19.56
C GLN A 279 1.95 22.76 -19.71
N LYS A 280 1.85 23.55 -18.64
CA LYS A 280 1.22 24.89 -18.59
C LYS A 280 2.18 25.90 -17.95
N THR A 281 1.92 27.19 -18.12
CA THR A 281 2.67 28.23 -17.39
C THR A 281 2.36 28.12 -15.91
N ILE A 282 3.40 27.94 -15.08
CA ILE A 282 3.27 27.80 -13.62
C ILE A 282 3.75 29.09 -12.97
N ARG A 283 2.89 29.72 -12.15
CA ARG A 283 3.28 30.91 -11.39
C ARG A 283 4.06 30.50 -10.15
N VAL A 284 5.26 31.05 -10.00
CA VAL A 284 6.17 30.77 -8.88
C VAL A 284 6.62 32.08 -8.26
N LYS A 285 6.06 32.44 -7.10
CA LYS A 285 6.36 33.72 -6.41
C LYS A 285 6.30 34.92 -7.38
N GLN A 286 7.44 35.56 -7.66
CA GLN A 286 7.59 36.76 -8.49
C GLN A 286 7.94 36.46 -9.96
N THR A 287 7.93 35.20 -10.38
CA THR A 287 8.28 34.77 -11.74
C THR A 287 7.27 33.75 -12.28
N GLU A 288 7.32 33.52 -13.60
CA GLU A 288 6.51 32.52 -14.29
C GLU A 288 7.43 31.50 -14.95
N LEU A 289 7.19 30.21 -14.67
CA LEU A 289 7.80 29.11 -15.39
C LEU A 289 6.97 28.83 -16.63
N LEU A 290 7.50 29.24 -17.79
CA LEU A 290 6.85 29.00 -19.07
C LEU A 290 6.81 27.51 -19.42
N ARG A 291 5.88 27.14 -20.30
CA ARG A 291 5.81 25.79 -20.87
C ARG A 291 7.14 25.38 -21.51
N TYR A 292 7.45 24.09 -21.47
CA TYR A 292 8.65 23.53 -22.10
C TYR A 292 9.99 24.08 -21.59
N THR A 293 9.97 24.83 -20.48
CA THR A 293 11.20 25.22 -19.78
C THR A 293 11.89 23.96 -19.27
N PRO A 294 13.14 23.66 -19.65
CA PRO A 294 13.85 22.49 -19.16
C PRO A 294 14.20 22.68 -17.70
N LEU A 295 13.70 21.79 -16.85
CA LEU A 295 13.93 21.82 -15.41
C LEU A 295 14.42 20.45 -14.94
N HIS A 296 15.16 20.43 -13.85
CA HIS A 296 15.54 19.22 -13.14
C HIS A 296 14.99 19.25 -11.72
N ILE A 297 14.42 18.14 -11.26
CA ILE A 297 14.02 17.98 -9.87
C ILE A 297 15.28 17.75 -9.03
N LYS A 298 15.67 18.76 -8.26
CA LYS A 298 16.86 18.71 -7.38
C LYS A 298 16.52 18.12 -6.02
N ASP A 299 15.33 18.38 -5.51
CA ASP A 299 14.84 17.86 -4.24
C ASP A 299 13.30 17.73 -4.25
N VAL A 300 12.79 16.83 -3.42
CA VAL A 300 11.35 16.66 -3.17
C VAL A 300 11.12 16.58 -1.66
N GLN A 301 10.24 17.45 -1.17
CA GLN A 301 9.89 17.54 0.24
C GLN A 301 8.41 17.22 0.42
N PRO A 302 8.05 15.97 0.77
CA PRO A 302 6.69 15.60 1.11
C PRO A 302 6.17 16.40 2.32
N GLU A 303 4.92 16.81 2.27
CA GLU A 303 4.24 17.42 3.42
C GLU A 303 4.00 16.36 4.50
N LYS A 304 3.96 16.78 5.78
CA LYS A 304 3.76 15.85 6.92
C LYS A 304 2.44 15.08 6.86
N ALA A 305 1.43 15.62 6.18
CA ALA A 305 0.13 15.00 6.05
C ALA A 305 -0.41 15.18 4.63
N GLY A 306 -1.09 14.17 4.12
CA GLY A 306 -1.65 14.14 2.77
C GLY A 306 -0.67 13.61 1.72
N THR A 307 -0.92 13.98 0.47
CA THR A 307 -0.17 13.50 -0.71
C THR A 307 0.60 14.61 -1.41
N SER A 308 0.61 15.81 -0.84
CA SER A 308 1.30 16.96 -1.41
C SER A 308 2.81 16.92 -1.11
N ALA A 309 3.59 17.51 -2.00
CA ALA A 309 5.01 17.73 -1.84
C ALA A 309 5.44 19.08 -2.43
N THR A 310 6.54 19.63 -1.94
CA THR A 310 7.21 20.77 -2.57
C THR A 310 8.41 20.26 -3.36
N LEU A 311 8.43 20.55 -4.66
CA LEU A 311 9.56 20.28 -5.55
C LEU A 311 10.52 21.46 -5.53
N LEU A 312 11.83 21.17 -5.44
CA LEU A 312 12.88 22.12 -5.77
C LEU A 312 13.35 21.83 -7.19
N LEU A 313 13.07 22.76 -8.11
CA LEU A 313 13.42 22.66 -9.52
C LEU A 313 14.62 23.55 -9.82
N THR A 314 15.46 23.14 -10.76
CA THR A 314 16.60 23.94 -11.25
C THR A 314 16.57 24.02 -12.77
N ASP A 315 16.71 25.22 -13.35
CA ASP A 315 16.83 25.40 -14.80
C ASP A 315 18.27 25.22 -15.30
N ILE A 316 18.45 25.30 -16.63
CA ILE A 316 19.76 25.17 -17.28
C ILE A 316 20.76 26.27 -16.91
N GLN A 317 20.31 27.39 -16.36
CA GLN A 317 21.17 28.50 -15.90
C GLN A 317 21.50 28.37 -14.41
N GLY A 318 20.95 27.37 -13.72
CA GLY A 318 21.15 27.15 -12.29
C GLY A 318 20.18 27.91 -11.40
N ASN A 319 19.18 28.61 -11.94
CA ASN A 319 18.16 29.27 -11.12
C ASN A 319 17.25 28.21 -10.51
N THR A 320 16.78 28.46 -9.28
CA THR A 320 15.97 27.50 -8.53
C THR A 320 14.55 28.00 -8.31
N TYR A 321 13.61 27.06 -8.33
CA TYR A 321 12.18 27.32 -8.21
C TYR A 321 11.56 26.32 -7.24
N GLN A 322 10.58 26.76 -6.46
CA GLN A 322 9.81 25.90 -5.57
C GLN A 322 8.38 25.79 -6.08
N VAL A 323 7.92 24.57 -6.36
CA VAL A 323 6.57 24.32 -6.85
C VAL A 323 5.90 23.29 -5.95
N LYS A 324 4.74 23.65 -5.40
CA LYS A 324 3.91 22.71 -4.65
C LYS A 324 3.09 21.87 -5.62
N VAL A 325 3.09 20.56 -5.40
CA VAL A 325 2.40 19.58 -6.25
C VAL A 325 1.66 18.57 -5.39
N ASP A 326 0.71 17.87 -5.99
CA ASP A 326 0.11 16.66 -5.44
C ASP A 326 0.71 15.43 -6.13
N LEU A 327 1.15 14.45 -5.34
CA LEU A 327 1.73 13.20 -5.83
C LEU A 327 0.67 12.14 -6.14
N LYS A 328 -0.61 12.38 -5.77
CA LYS A 328 -1.71 11.47 -6.02
C LYS A 328 -2.84 12.16 -6.77
N TYR A 329 -3.30 11.55 -7.85
CA TYR A 329 -4.49 12.03 -8.55
C TYR A 329 -5.77 11.66 -7.76
N TYR A 330 -6.63 12.65 -7.52
CA TYR A 330 -7.93 12.45 -6.91
C TYR A 330 -9.04 12.64 -7.97
N PRO A 331 -9.63 11.56 -8.53
CA PRO A 331 -10.57 11.66 -9.65
C PRO A 331 -11.82 12.51 -9.36
N ILE A 332 -12.25 12.54 -8.09
CA ILE A 332 -13.45 13.27 -7.65
C ILE A 332 -13.16 14.77 -7.55
N LEU A 333 -12.01 15.14 -6.98
CA LEU A 333 -11.64 16.53 -6.74
C LEU A 333 -10.98 17.18 -7.97
N LYS A 334 -10.39 16.37 -8.87
CA LYS A 334 -9.57 16.82 -10.01
C LYS A 334 -8.58 17.89 -9.57
N ASN A 335 -7.69 17.51 -8.66
CA ASN A 335 -6.66 18.39 -8.13
C ASN A 335 -5.78 18.94 -9.26
N GLU A 336 -5.88 20.25 -9.53
CA GLU A 336 -5.18 20.93 -10.64
C GLU A 336 -3.64 20.94 -10.50
N ASP A 337 -3.15 20.63 -9.31
CA ASP A 337 -1.74 20.61 -8.92
C ASP A 337 -1.13 19.20 -8.98
N PHE A 338 -1.84 18.22 -9.56
CA PHE A 338 -1.31 16.88 -9.75
C PHE A 338 -0.03 16.92 -10.60
N ILE A 339 1.05 16.31 -10.10
CA ILE A 339 2.39 16.45 -10.66
C ILE A 339 2.49 16.07 -12.15
N GLU A 340 1.79 15.02 -12.59
CA GLU A 340 1.83 14.55 -13.99
C GLU A 340 0.96 15.40 -14.93
N ASP A 341 0.03 16.19 -14.40
CA ASP A 341 -0.71 17.20 -15.18
C ASP A 341 0.08 18.52 -15.27
N LEU A 342 0.90 18.83 -14.27
CA LEU A 342 1.76 20.02 -14.25
C LEU A 342 3.01 19.84 -15.13
N PHE A 343 3.62 18.65 -15.09
CA PHE A 343 4.92 18.38 -15.69
C PHE A 343 4.90 17.17 -16.61
N GLY A 344 5.53 17.29 -17.77
CA GLY A 344 5.93 16.16 -18.61
C GLY A 344 7.30 15.65 -18.16
N PHE A 345 7.42 14.35 -17.90
CA PHE A 345 8.67 13.68 -17.48
C PHE A 345 9.53 13.19 -18.66
N SER A 346 9.04 13.36 -19.89
CA SER A 346 9.79 13.06 -21.11
C SER A 346 10.44 14.31 -21.67
N ASP A 347 11.65 14.14 -22.22
CA ASP A 347 12.36 15.20 -22.91
C ASP A 347 11.66 15.57 -24.23
N ILE A 348 10.79 16.58 -24.15
CA ILE A 348 10.03 17.05 -25.31
C ILE A 348 10.96 17.67 -26.37
N ARG A 349 12.11 18.23 -25.97
CA ARG A 349 13.05 18.84 -26.92
C ARG A 349 13.76 17.79 -27.75
N LYS A 350 14.08 16.62 -27.16
CA LYS A 350 14.56 15.45 -27.93
C LYS A 350 13.53 14.92 -28.93
N LYS A 351 12.23 15.03 -28.64
CA LYS A 351 11.17 14.62 -29.57
C LYS A 351 11.09 15.55 -30.80
N TYR A 352 11.49 16.81 -30.66
CA TYR A 352 11.47 17.82 -31.73
C TYR A 352 12.84 18.48 -31.90
N PRO A 353 13.87 17.74 -32.38
CA PRO A 353 15.26 18.22 -32.39
C PRO A 353 15.51 19.37 -33.38
N ASN A 354 14.60 19.59 -34.33
CA ASN A 354 14.74 20.60 -35.37
C ASN A 354 14.17 21.99 -34.98
N ILE A 355 13.53 22.10 -33.80
CA ILE A 355 12.98 23.38 -33.33
C ILE A 355 14.11 24.20 -32.71
N SER A 356 14.34 25.41 -33.23
CA SER A 356 15.36 26.32 -32.69
C SER A 356 15.01 26.82 -31.28
N GLU A 357 16.00 27.20 -30.48
CA GLU A 357 15.78 27.80 -29.14
C GLU A 357 14.90 29.06 -29.20
N SER A 358 15.04 29.87 -30.25
CA SER A 358 14.18 31.05 -30.46
C SER A 358 12.72 30.68 -30.68
N ASN A 359 12.46 29.58 -31.41
CA ASN A 359 11.10 29.09 -31.63
C ASN A 359 10.55 28.50 -30.33
N TRP A 360 11.33 27.71 -29.57
CA TRP A 360 10.90 27.17 -28.27
C TRP A 360 10.38 28.26 -27.33
N LEU A 361 11.04 29.41 -27.26
CA LEU A 361 10.57 30.53 -26.46
C LEU A 361 9.21 31.08 -26.93
N MET A 362 8.98 31.14 -28.25
CA MET A 362 7.69 31.54 -28.82
C MET A 362 6.61 30.50 -28.54
N LEU A 363 6.91 29.22 -28.73
CA LEU A 363 6.00 28.10 -28.44
C LEU A 363 5.57 28.13 -26.97
N ALA A 364 6.53 28.33 -26.07
CA ALA A 364 6.30 28.41 -24.63
C ALA A 364 5.28 29.52 -24.27
N LYS A 365 5.32 30.65 -24.98
CA LYS A 365 4.41 31.80 -24.84
C LYS A 365 3.07 31.65 -25.59
N GLY A 366 2.91 30.62 -26.42
CA GLY A 366 1.73 30.45 -27.27
C GLY A 366 1.73 31.37 -28.49
N GLU A 367 2.91 31.78 -28.93
CA GLU A 367 3.11 32.63 -30.10
C GLU A 367 3.49 31.79 -31.32
N VAL A 368 3.10 32.27 -32.50
CA VAL A 368 3.43 31.64 -33.79
C VAL A 368 3.94 32.70 -34.76
N LYS A 369 4.83 32.33 -35.68
CA LYS A 369 5.37 33.21 -36.73
C LYS A 369 5.44 32.51 -38.08
N SER A 370 5.49 33.31 -39.14
CA SER A 370 5.76 32.82 -40.49
C SER A 370 7.03 31.97 -40.53
N GLY A 371 6.99 30.85 -41.25
CA GLY A 371 8.07 29.86 -41.34
C GLY A 371 7.99 28.71 -40.34
N MET A 372 7.09 28.77 -39.34
CA MET A 372 6.88 27.64 -38.42
C MET A 372 6.13 26.48 -39.09
N THR A 373 6.47 25.25 -38.72
CA THR A 373 5.75 24.05 -39.15
C THR A 373 4.36 23.94 -38.52
N THR A 374 3.50 23.11 -39.10
CA THR A 374 2.21 22.72 -38.51
C THR A 374 2.35 22.15 -37.09
N GLU A 375 3.37 21.31 -36.86
CA GLU A 375 3.65 20.74 -35.53
C GLU A 375 4.12 21.80 -34.53
N GLU A 376 4.98 22.73 -34.92
CA GLU A 376 5.33 23.89 -34.07
C GLU A 376 4.08 24.70 -33.73
N CYS A 377 3.18 24.94 -34.68
CA CYS A 377 1.94 25.66 -34.41
C CYS A 377 1.02 24.90 -33.43
N LYS A 378 0.90 23.58 -33.55
CA LYS A 378 0.17 22.74 -32.58
C LYS A 378 0.79 22.80 -31.19
N LEU A 379 2.11 22.71 -31.08
CA LEU A 379 2.81 22.86 -29.81
C LEU A 379 2.58 24.25 -29.18
N ALA A 380 2.52 25.31 -30.00
CA ALA A 380 2.27 26.66 -29.49
C ALA A 380 0.83 26.82 -28.97
N ILE A 381 -0.18 26.48 -29.77
CA ILE A 381 -1.56 26.92 -29.51
C ILE A 381 -2.59 25.78 -29.47
N GLY A 382 -2.13 24.53 -29.54
CA GLY A 382 -2.95 23.32 -29.50
C GLY A 382 -3.52 22.92 -30.87
N GLU A 383 -4.39 21.92 -30.84
CA GLU A 383 -5.10 21.46 -32.05
C GLU A 383 -6.10 22.52 -32.54
N PRO A 384 -6.19 22.75 -33.87
CA PRO A 384 -7.17 23.67 -34.44
C PRO A 384 -8.60 23.16 -34.25
N ILE A 385 -9.57 24.08 -34.25
CA ILE A 385 -10.99 23.74 -34.21
C ILE A 385 -11.42 23.10 -35.54
N GLU A 386 -10.88 23.62 -36.65
CA GLU A 386 -11.21 23.18 -37.99
C GLU A 386 -9.99 23.37 -38.91
N ILE A 387 -9.77 22.40 -39.80
CA ILE A 387 -8.77 22.47 -40.87
C ILE A 387 -9.52 22.50 -42.20
N ARG A 388 -9.30 23.55 -42.99
CA ARG A 388 -9.84 23.70 -44.35
C ARG A 388 -8.75 23.54 -45.37
N VAL A 389 -8.82 22.45 -46.14
CA VAL A 389 -7.92 22.19 -47.26
C VAL A 389 -8.52 22.80 -48.53
N ARG A 390 -7.72 23.52 -49.32
CA ARG A 390 -8.18 24.08 -50.61
C ARG A 390 -8.15 22.99 -51.67
N THR A 391 -8.73 23.28 -52.85
CA THR A 391 -8.66 22.38 -54.03
C THR A 391 -7.21 22.05 -54.41
N ASP A 392 -6.28 22.98 -54.17
CA ASP A 392 -4.85 22.73 -54.13
C ASP A 392 -4.45 22.28 -52.71
N SER A 393 -4.11 20.99 -52.58
CA SER A 393 -3.79 20.35 -51.30
C SER A 393 -2.53 20.88 -50.63
N ARG A 394 -1.75 21.72 -51.33
CA ARG A 394 -0.59 22.41 -50.74
C ARG A 394 -1.01 23.49 -49.75
N PHE A 395 -2.22 24.04 -49.86
CA PHE A 395 -2.69 25.13 -49.00
C PHE A 395 -3.77 24.65 -48.03
N GLU A 396 -3.54 24.91 -46.75
CA GLU A 396 -4.51 24.65 -45.70
C GLU A 396 -4.71 25.90 -44.82
N THR A 397 -5.92 26.03 -44.27
CA THR A 397 -6.29 27.10 -43.34
C THR A 397 -6.81 26.50 -42.06
N TRP A 398 -6.15 26.80 -40.96
CA TRP A 398 -6.51 26.30 -39.64
C TRP A 398 -7.22 27.40 -38.84
N LEU A 399 -8.36 27.05 -38.26
CA LEU A 399 -9.20 27.95 -37.49
C LEU A 399 -9.03 27.71 -35.99
N TYR A 400 -8.65 28.75 -35.27
CA TYR A 400 -8.58 28.80 -33.81
C TYR A 400 -9.57 29.83 -33.28
N ARG A 401 -9.77 29.87 -31.95
CA ARG A 401 -10.56 30.95 -31.34
C ARG A 401 -9.82 32.27 -31.46
N GLY A 402 -10.29 33.13 -32.37
CA GLY A 402 -9.75 34.48 -32.56
C GLY A 402 -8.41 34.54 -33.30
N LYS A 403 -8.00 33.47 -33.98
CA LYS A 403 -6.79 33.43 -34.82
C LYS A 403 -6.99 32.51 -36.02
N ILE A 404 -6.45 32.89 -37.17
CA ILE A 404 -6.47 32.08 -38.40
C ILE A 404 -5.03 31.89 -38.87
N LEU A 405 -4.64 30.63 -39.07
CA LEU A 405 -3.33 30.28 -39.61
C LEU A 405 -3.48 29.75 -41.03
N GLU A 406 -2.68 30.27 -41.97
CA GLU A 406 -2.67 29.80 -43.35
C GLU A 406 -1.30 29.21 -43.68
N PHE A 407 -1.29 27.97 -44.15
CA PHE A 407 -0.08 27.20 -44.42
C PHE A 407 0.06 26.89 -45.91
N GLU A 408 1.31 26.71 -46.33
CA GLU A 408 1.70 26.14 -47.62
C GLU A 408 2.70 25.02 -47.38
N ASN A 409 2.39 23.82 -47.86
CA ASN A 409 3.18 22.59 -47.67
C ASN A 409 3.58 22.34 -46.20
N GLY A 410 2.66 22.61 -45.27
CA GLY A 410 2.87 22.44 -43.83
C GLY A 410 3.73 23.53 -43.16
N ILE A 411 4.04 24.63 -43.86
CA ILE A 411 4.76 25.78 -43.32
C ILE A 411 3.84 26.99 -43.21
N LEU A 412 3.83 27.65 -42.06
CA LEU A 412 2.98 28.79 -41.75
C LEU A 412 3.39 29.98 -42.63
N LEU A 413 2.50 30.42 -43.52
CA LEU A 413 2.70 31.62 -44.32
C LEU A 413 2.33 32.87 -43.53
N ARG A 414 1.11 32.87 -42.96
CA ARG A 414 0.56 34.03 -42.24
C ARG A 414 -0.35 33.61 -41.09
N ALA A 415 -0.26 34.36 -40.01
CA ALA A 415 -1.18 34.31 -38.88
C ALA A 415 -2.00 35.62 -38.88
N LYS A 416 -3.33 35.50 -38.82
CA LYS A 416 -4.26 36.63 -38.77
C LYS A 416 -5.08 36.63 -37.49
#